data_AF-A0A955S8K6-F1
#
_entry.id   AF-A0A955S8K6-F1
#
_cell.length_a   1.000
_cell.length_b   1.000
_cell.length_c   1.000
_cell.angle_alpha   90.00
_cell.angle_beta   90.00
_cell.angle_gamma   90.00
#
_symmetry.space_group_name_H-M   'P 1'
#
loop_
_entity.id
_entity.type
_entity.pdbx_description
1 polymer ?
#
loop_
_entity_poly.entity_id
_entity_poly.type
_entity_poly.pdbx_seq_one_letter_code
_entity_poly.pdbx_strand_id
1 'polypeptide(L)'
;ASIIGNTLIDNGAYGIRLNSSSADGVTIKNNMIDNTNSEAIETVAGSTVTSSQYNNYYNAGGTNISHLGTGTVPGTGDTQVAGGFINRAGDDYQLAPGGNGWEDGTCLASPYNADILGRVRAVQGCDQGAYESSKRRVF
;
A
#
# COMPACT_ATOMS: atom_id res chain seq x y z
N ALA A 1 8.48 13.61 -2.43
CA ALA A 1 6.99 13.50 -2.42
C ALA A 1 6.57 12.31 -1.56
N SER A 2 5.31 12.23 -1.13
CA SER A 2 4.83 11.12 -0.29
C SER A 2 3.61 10.46 -0.89
N ILE A 3 3.66 9.14 -1.07
CA ILE A 3 2.53 8.29 -1.44
C ILE A 3 2.30 7.38 -0.25
N ILE A 4 1.35 7.73 0.61
CA ILE A 4 1.17 7.08 1.91
C ILE A 4 -0.30 6.73 2.14
N GLY A 5 -0.57 5.50 2.58
CA GLY A 5 -1.90 5.11 3.04
C GLY A 5 -2.95 5.11 1.93
N ASN A 6 -2.58 4.77 0.69
CA ASN A 6 -3.50 4.72 -0.44
C ASN A 6 -3.91 3.29 -0.76
N THR A 7 -5.12 3.10 -1.27
CA THR A 7 -5.52 1.87 -1.97
C THR A 7 -5.55 2.17 -3.46
N LEU A 8 -4.67 1.52 -4.23
CA LEU A 8 -4.60 1.62 -5.67
C LEU A 8 -5.11 0.31 -6.26
N ILE A 9 -6.17 0.40 -7.06
CA ILE A 9 -6.70 -0.73 -7.83
C ILE A 9 -6.37 -0.46 -9.29
N ASP A 10 -5.43 -1.22 -9.83
CA ASP A 10 -4.93 -1.06 -11.19
C ASP A 10 -5.06 -2.36 -12.00
N ASN A 11 -5.42 -2.20 -13.27
CA ASN A 11 -5.41 -3.25 -14.28
C ASN A 11 -4.42 -2.94 -15.43
N GLY A 12 -3.71 -1.81 -15.33
CA GLY A 12 -2.68 -1.36 -16.24
C GLY A 12 -1.30 -1.94 -15.90
N ALA A 13 -0.31 -1.53 -16.69
CA ALA A 13 1.04 -2.09 -16.59
C ALA A 13 1.69 -1.88 -15.21
N TYR A 14 1.37 -0.79 -14.52
CA TYR A 14 2.00 -0.38 -13.26
C TYR A 14 1.01 0.36 -12.37
N GLY A 15 0.93 -0.01 -11.08
CA GLY A 15 0.12 0.72 -10.10
C GLY A 15 0.67 2.11 -9.81
N ILE A 16 1.99 2.23 -9.64
CA ILE A 16 2.71 3.51 -9.51
C ILE A 16 3.88 3.53 -10.50
N ARG A 17 3.98 4.59 -11.29
CA ARG A 17 5.13 4.84 -12.16
C ARG A 17 5.80 6.17 -11.82
N LEU A 18 7.09 6.11 -11.48
CA LEU A 18 7.92 7.29 -11.24
C LEU A 18 8.79 7.58 -12.46
N ASN A 19 8.59 8.75 -13.07
CA ASN A 19 9.33 9.20 -14.24
C ASN A 19 10.53 10.08 -13.85
N SER A 20 11.57 10.02 -14.69
CA SER A 20 12.93 10.55 -14.43
C SER A 20 13.01 12.08 -14.27
N SER A 21 11.96 12.81 -14.60
CA SER A 21 11.88 14.27 -14.48
C SER A 21 10.96 14.75 -13.36
N SER A 22 10.23 13.86 -12.68
CA SER A 22 9.16 14.24 -11.75
C SER A 22 9.30 13.68 -10.34
N ALA A 23 10.22 12.74 -10.12
CA ALA A 23 10.30 11.97 -8.88
C ALA A 23 11.72 11.93 -8.31
N ASP A 24 12.03 12.89 -7.45
CA ASP A 24 13.21 12.85 -6.58
C ASP A 24 12.74 12.76 -5.11
N GLY A 25 13.30 11.81 -4.37
CA GLY A 25 13.02 11.60 -2.95
C GLY A 25 11.58 11.22 -2.64
N VAL A 26 11.04 10.21 -3.33
CA VAL A 26 9.68 9.72 -3.05
C VAL A 26 9.68 8.71 -1.90
N THR A 27 8.83 8.95 -0.90
CA THR A 27 8.50 7.99 0.15
C THR A 27 7.19 7.29 -0.18
N ILE A 28 7.21 5.95 -0.21
CA ILE A 28 6.06 5.10 -0.49
C ILE A 28 5.83 4.18 0.70
N LYS A 29 4.71 4.33 1.41
CA LYS A 29 4.50 3.59 2.67
C LYS A 29 3.03 3.31 2.99
N ASN A 30 2.74 2.18 3.62
CA ASN A 30 1.37 1.80 3.99
C ASN A 30 0.38 1.81 2.83
N ASN A 31 0.82 1.67 1.58
CA ASN A 31 -0.11 1.59 0.47
C ASN A 31 -0.56 0.15 0.28
N MET A 32 -1.74 -0.01 -0.29
CA MET A 32 -2.24 -1.26 -0.80
C MET A 32 -2.36 -1.12 -2.31
N ILE A 33 -1.60 -1.93 -3.05
CA ILE A 33 -1.52 -1.87 -4.49
C ILE A 33 -2.01 -3.20 -5.03
N ASP A 34 -3.25 -3.20 -5.49
CA ASP A 34 -3.85 -4.30 -6.23
C ASP A 34 -3.54 -4.12 -7.70
N ASN A 35 -2.59 -4.90 -8.21
CA ASN A 35 -2.24 -4.92 -9.61
C ASN A 35 -2.27 -6.35 -10.13
N THR A 36 -2.82 -6.53 -11.33
CA THR A 36 -2.86 -7.83 -12.02
C THR A 36 -1.59 -8.11 -12.82
N ASN A 37 -0.72 -7.11 -13.01
CA ASN A 37 0.53 -7.22 -13.76
C ASN A 37 1.77 -7.42 -12.85
N SER A 38 2.93 -7.63 -13.47
CA SER A 38 4.17 -8.07 -12.80
C SER A 38 4.90 -7.01 -11.98
N GLU A 39 4.52 -5.72 -12.09
CA GLU A 39 5.20 -4.62 -11.41
C GLU A 39 4.20 -3.69 -10.71
N ALA A 40 4.30 -3.57 -9.38
CA ALA A 40 3.43 -2.70 -8.60
C ALA A 40 3.95 -1.25 -8.62
N ILE A 41 5.26 -1.09 -8.63
CA ILE A 41 5.94 0.21 -8.66
C ILE A 41 7.08 0.14 -9.69
N GLU A 42 7.01 0.97 -10.71
CA GLU A 42 8.08 1.16 -11.69
C GLU A 42 8.86 2.44 -11.35
N THR A 43 10.20 2.32 -11.35
CA THR A 43 11.12 3.44 -11.29
C THR A 43 11.91 3.52 -12.60
N VAL A 44 11.72 4.61 -13.34
CA VAL A 44 12.50 4.88 -14.55
C VAL A 44 13.87 5.45 -14.17
N ALA A 45 14.92 5.12 -14.94
CA ALA A 45 16.28 5.61 -14.69
C ALA A 45 16.33 7.13 -14.49
N GLY A 46 16.84 7.57 -13.34
CA GLY A 46 16.88 8.98 -12.92
C GLY A 46 15.82 9.37 -11.89
N SER A 47 14.83 8.50 -11.61
CA SER A 47 13.95 8.65 -10.45
C SER A 47 14.55 8.04 -9.19
N THR A 48 14.30 8.65 -8.02
CA THR A 48 14.76 8.13 -6.73
C THR A 48 13.60 7.88 -5.77
N VAL A 49 13.55 6.67 -5.21
CA VAL A 49 12.70 6.32 -4.06
C VAL A 49 13.61 6.26 -2.85
N THR A 50 13.36 7.12 -1.88
CA THR A 50 14.16 7.19 -0.64
C THR A 50 13.72 6.18 0.40
N SER A 51 12.45 5.77 0.36
CA SER A 51 11.89 4.76 1.26
C SER A 51 10.68 4.09 0.63
N SER A 52 10.67 2.76 0.57
CA SER A 52 9.50 1.92 0.30
C SER A 52 9.33 0.95 1.46
N GLN A 53 8.26 1.03 2.26
CA GLN A 53 8.09 0.19 3.45
C GLN A 53 6.62 -0.05 3.79
N TYR A 54 6.29 -1.21 4.34
CA TYR A 54 4.94 -1.57 4.77
C TYR A 54 3.88 -1.41 3.69
N ASN A 55 4.23 -1.65 2.42
CA ASN A 55 3.27 -1.68 1.34
C ASN A 55 2.74 -3.11 1.15
N ASN A 56 1.44 -3.23 0.89
CA ASN A 56 0.80 -4.47 0.47
C ASN A 56 0.75 -4.51 -1.06
N TYR A 57 1.26 -5.59 -1.64
CA TYR A 57 1.15 -5.86 -3.07
C TYR A 57 0.21 -7.03 -3.28
N TYR A 58 -0.97 -6.72 -3.79
CA TYR A 58 -2.05 -7.67 -4.04
C TYR A 58 -2.08 -8.04 -5.52
N ASN A 59 -2.06 -9.34 -5.81
CA ASN A 59 -2.35 -9.87 -7.14
C ASN A 59 -3.50 -10.87 -7.05
N ALA A 60 -4.64 -10.57 -7.68
CA ALA A 60 -5.76 -11.51 -7.77
C ALA A 60 -5.36 -12.84 -8.46
N GLY A 61 -4.33 -12.82 -9.32
CA GLY A 61 -3.79 -13.98 -10.02
C GLY A 61 -2.84 -14.86 -9.21
N GLY A 62 -2.53 -14.52 -7.96
CA GLY A 62 -1.69 -15.33 -7.06
C GLY A 62 -0.20 -15.33 -7.37
N THR A 63 0.26 -14.52 -8.33
CA THR A 63 1.68 -14.34 -8.65
C THR A 63 2.29 -13.18 -7.87
N ASN A 64 3.47 -13.41 -7.29
CA ASN A 64 4.29 -12.37 -6.66
C ASN A 64 4.51 -11.21 -7.63
N ILE A 65 4.22 -9.99 -7.20
CA ILE A 65 4.49 -8.78 -7.97
C ILE A 65 5.88 -8.27 -7.59
N SER A 66 6.71 -7.95 -8.58
CA SER A 66 7.97 -7.25 -8.31
C SER A 66 7.67 -5.88 -7.72
N HIS A 67 8.23 -5.61 -6.54
CA HIS A 67 7.94 -4.39 -5.78
C HIS A 67 8.63 -3.16 -6.37
N LEU A 68 9.71 -3.34 -7.16
CA LEU A 68 10.49 -2.27 -7.80
C LEU A 68 11.11 -2.75 -9.11
N GLY A 69 11.11 -1.89 -10.14
CA GLY A 69 12.05 -1.97 -11.26
C GLY A 69 13.50 -1.77 -10.80
N THR A 70 14.46 -1.73 -11.75
CA THR A 70 15.94 -1.81 -11.63
C THR A 70 16.69 -1.11 -10.46
N GLY A 71 16.04 -0.35 -9.57
CA GLY A 71 16.60 0.18 -8.33
C GLY A 71 16.20 -0.62 -7.09
N THR A 72 17.17 -1.23 -6.43
CA THR A 72 17.01 -1.95 -5.15
C THR A 72 16.69 -0.95 -4.03
N VAL A 73 15.42 -0.77 -3.66
CA VAL A 73 15.08 -0.08 -2.39
C VAL A 73 14.83 -1.17 -1.34
N PRO A 74 15.41 -1.06 -0.13
CA PRO A 74 15.13 -1.99 0.95
C PRO A 74 13.66 -1.88 1.39
N GLY A 75 12.81 -2.75 0.86
CA GLY A 75 11.44 -2.96 1.33
C GLY A 75 11.42 -3.68 2.67
N THR A 76 11.47 -2.96 3.78
CA THR A 76 11.28 -3.56 5.12
C THR A 76 9.80 -3.56 5.47
N GLY A 77 9.24 -4.74 5.76
CA GLY A 77 7.85 -4.89 6.19
C GLY A 77 6.81 -4.89 5.06
N ASP A 78 7.24 -4.96 3.80
CA ASP A 78 6.33 -5.14 2.66
C ASP A 78 5.74 -6.55 2.65
N THR A 79 4.46 -6.66 2.32
CA THR A 79 3.73 -7.93 2.26
C THR A 79 3.27 -8.19 0.82
N GLN A 80 3.45 -9.42 0.32
CA GLN A 80 2.97 -9.85 -1.01
C GLN A 80 1.97 -10.98 -0.84
N VAL A 81 0.68 -10.73 -1.10
CA VAL A 81 -0.35 -11.70 -0.71
C VAL A 81 -1.64 -11.57 -1.52
N ALA A 82 -2.30 -12.71 -1.73
CA ALA A 82 -3.64 -12.81 -2.29
C ALA A 82 -4.69 -12.80 -1.16
N GLY A 83 -5.81 -12.10 -1.38
CA GLY A 83 -6.92 -11.99 -0.42
C GLY A 83 -6.67 -11.02 0.76
N GLY A 84 -7.75 -10.44 1.29
CA GLY A 84 -7.69 -9.55 2.47
C GLY A 84 -8.88 -8.59 2.66
N PHE A 85 -9.62 -8.28 1.60
CA PHE A 85 -10.76 -7.35 1.66
C PHE A 85 -12.07 -7.97 2.13
N ILE A 86 -12.94 -7.17 2.75
CA ILE A 86 -14.30 -7.56 3.14
C ILE A 86 -15.15 -7.86 1.89
N ASN A 87 -15.18 -6.95 0.91
CA ASN A 87 -15.91 -7.15 -0.34
C ASN A 87 -15.33 -6.33 -1.50
N ARG A 88 -14.18 -6.78 -2.01
CA ARG A 88 -13.51 -6.17 -3.18
C ARG A 88 -14.43 -6.06 -4.40
N ALA A 89 -15.25 -7.07 -4.66
CA ALA A 89 -16.14 -7.09 -5.85
C ALA A 89 -17.28 -6.06 -5.76
N GLY A 90 -17.61 -5.59 -4.56
CA GLY A 90 -18.55 -4.50 -4.32
C GLY A 90 -17.87 -3.21 -3.89
N ASP A 91 -16.59 -3.02 -4.22
CA ASP A 91 -15.79 -1.82 -3.89
C ASP A 91 -15.65 -1.52 -2.38
N ASP A 92 -15.80 -2.53 -1.51
CA ASP A 92 -15.45 -2.43 -0.10
C ASP A 92 -14.02 -2.92 0.13
N TYR A 93 -13.12 -1.93 0.15
CA TYR A 93 -11.69 -2.12 0.33
C TYR A 93 -11.24 -2.06 1.80
N GLN A 94 -12.18 -2.13 2.75
CA GLN A 94 -11.82 -2.40 4.13
C GLN A 94 -11.26 -3.81 4.27
N LEU A 95 -10.30 -3.98 5.18
CA LEU A 95 -9.68 -5.27 5.43
C LEU A 95 -10.52 -6.11 6.37
N ALA A 96 -10.63 -7.39 6.04
CA ALA A 96 -11.24 -8.38 6.91
C ALA A 96 -10.34 -8.58 8.14
N PRO A 97 -10.93 -8.71 9.35
CA PRO A 97 -10.18 -9.08 10.55
C PRO A 97 -9.28 -10.31 10.35
N GLY A 98 -7.98 -10.17 10.64
CA GLY A 98 -7.01 -11.26 10.47
C GLY A 98 -6.54 -11.47 9.02
N GLY A 99 -7.04 -10.67 8.08
CA GLY A 99 -6.59 -10.67 6.69
C GLY A 99 -5.22 -10.04 6.53
N ASN A 100 -4.66 -10.11 5.32
CA ASN A 100 -3.37 -9.51 5.04
C ASN A 100 -3.44 -7.99 4.97
N GLY A 101 -2.42 -7.30 5.48
CA GLY A 101 -2.42 -5.85 5.56
C GLY A 101 -3.18 -5.31 6.77
N TRP A 102 -3.87 -6.19 7.51
CA TRP A 102 -4.59 -5.87 8.72
C TRP A 102 -3.60 -5.87 9.89
N GLU A 103 -3.45 -4.74 10.56
CA GLU A 103 -2.43 -4.47 11.59
C GLU A 103 -0.96 -4.63 11.14
N ASP A 104 -0.69 -4.77 9.84
CA ASP A 104 0.67 -4.96 9.27
C ASP A 104 1.37 -3.65 8.85
N GLY A 105 0.67 -2.53 8.92
CA GLY A 105 1.18 -1.21 8.58
C GLY A 105 1.87 -0.50 9.74
N THR A 106 2.60 0.58 9.42
CA THR A 106 3.20 1.42 10.47
C THR A 106 2.24 2.53 10.89
N CYS A 107 2.07 2.76 12.20
CA CYS A 107 1.21 3.85 12.67
C CYS A 107 1.91 5.20 12.54
N LEU A 108 1.46 6.00 11.58
CA LEU A 108 2.05 7.30 11.26
C LEU A 108 1.35 8.43 12.01
N ALA A 109 2.12 9.47 12.31
CA ALA A 109 1.59 10.71 12.87
C ALA A 109 0.85 11.54 11.80
N SER A 110 0.18 12.60 12.26
CA SER A 110 -0.43 13.61 11.38
C SER A 110 0.56 14.11 10.31
N PRO A 111 0.13 14.27 9.04
CA PRO A 111 -1.26 14.21 8.55
C PRO A 111 -1.74 12.80 8.14
N TYR A 112 -0.97 11.74 8.36
CA TYR A 112 -1.25 10.38 7.87
C TYR A 112 -1.91 9.47 8.91
N ASN A 113 -2.38 10.05 10.02
CA ASN A 113 -2.97 9.32 11.14
C ASN A 113 -4.49 9.14 11.03
N ALA A 114 -5.08 9.48 9.89
CA ALA A 114 -6.48 9.25 9.61
C ALA A 114 -6.65 8.45 8.32
N ASP A 115 -7.74 7.70 8.23
CA ASP A 115 -8.14 7.00 7.02
C ASP A 115 -9.00 7.88 6.10
N ILE A 116 -9.38 7.36 4.93
CA ILE A 116 -10.19 8.10 3.94
C ILE A 116 -11.59 8.47 4.44
N LEU A 117 -12.08 7.82 5.50
CA LEU A 117 -13.35 8.12 6.15
C LEU A 117 -13.20 9.12 7.32
N GLY A 118 -11.99 9.64 7.55
CA GLY A 118 -11.68 10.56 8.64
C GLY A 118 -11.56 9.88 10.01
N ARG A 119 -11.49 8.54 10.06
CA ARG A 119 -11.27 7.81 11.30
C ARG A 119 -9.81 7.87 11.68
N VAL A 120 -9.53 8.17 12.93
CA VAL A 120 -8.17 8.11 13.47
C VAL A 120 -7.71 6.65 13.45
N ARG A 121 -6.55 6.42 12.85
CA ARG A 121 -5.90 5.11 12.80
C ARG A 121 -5.46 4.68 14.19
N ALA A 122 -5.33 3.39 14.41
CA ALA A 122 -4.87 2.87 15.70
C ALA A 122 -3.50 3.44 16.09
N VAL A 123 -3.17 3.40 17.38
CA VAL A 123 -1.83 3.79 17.87
C VAL A 123 -0.79 2.69 17.68
N GLN A 124 -1.23 1.46 17.41
CA GLN A 124 -0.43 0.27 17.13
C GLN A 124 -1.25 -0.66 16.24
N GLY A 125 -0.57 -1.40 15.35
CA GLY A 125 -1.23 -2.27 14.38
C GLY A 125 -2.11 -1.45 13.44
N CYS A 126 -1.49 -0.63 12.59
CA CYS A 126 -2.26 0.16 11.63
C CYS A 126 -2.49 -0.64 10.37
N ASP A 127 -3.61 -0.42 9.72
CA ASP A 127 -3.89 -1.12 8.46
C ASP A 127 -3.13 -0.47 7.31
N GLN A 128 -2.69 -1.32 6.37
CA GLN A 128 -2.17 -0.88 5.08
C GLN A 128 -3.36 -0.48 4.17
N GLY A 129 -3.15 0.50 3.29
CA GLY A 129 -4.19 1.01 2.39
C GLY A 129 -4.96 2.21 2.94
N ALA A 130 -6.01 2.63 2.23
CA ALA A 130 -6.76 3.85 2.51
C ALA A 130 -7.74 3.77 3.68
N TYR A 131 -8.09 2.56 4.10
CA TYR A 131 -9.09 2.31 5.12
C TYR A 131 -8.45 1.77 6.39
N GLU A 132 -8.92 2.25 7.53
CA GLU A 132 -8.69 1.55 8.79
C GLU A 132 -9.86 0.59 9.01
N SER A 133 -9.62 -0.71 9.13
CA SER A 133 -10.67 -1.66 9.50
C SER A 133 -11.24 -1.27 10.86
N SER A 134 -12.54 -1.52 11.04
CA SER A 134 -13.25 -1.17 12.27
C SER A 134 -12.86 -2.11 13.41
N LYS A 135 -11.64 -2.00 13.90
CA LYS A 135 -11.22 -2.65 15.14
C LYS A 135 -11.16 -1.60 16.23
N ARG A 136 -11.85 -1.91 17.34
CA ARG A 136 -12.00 -1.10 18.57
C ARG A 136 -13.09 -0.02 18.59
N ARG A 137 -14.33 -0.32 18.19
CA ARG A 137 -15.48 0.22 18.96
C ARG A 137 -15.66 -0.65 20.21
N VAL A 138 -14.75 -0.51 21.18
CA VAL A 138 -15.13 -0.85 22.56
C VAL A 138 -15.79 0.42 23.07
N PHE A 139 -17.11 0.35 23.23
CA PHE A 139 -17.89 1.37 23.94
C PHE A 139 -17.45 1.42 25.40
#